data_AF-A0A7W1CJI1-F1
#
_entry.id   AF-A0A7W1CJI1-F1
#
_cell.length_a   1.000
_cell.length_b   1.000
_cell.length_c   1.000
_cell.angle_alpha   90.00
_cell.angle_beta   90.00
_cell.angle_gamma   90.00
#
_symmetry.space_group_name_H-M   'P 1'
#
loop_
_entity.id
_entity.type
_entity.pdbx_description
1 polymer ?
#
loop_
_entity_poly.entity_id
_entity_poly.type
_entity_poly.pdbx_seq_one_letter_code
_entity_poly.pdbx_strand_id
1 'polypeptide(L)'
;MYNYFKHLYFLSLFNILLMQSLQSEHNNDNKAFYAVSSLCSHVEAVISDDSIDFFSQDDISILWASALESTATNKISLAMDNYYQASITNTPESKKLLIKSKSLLMDSWENLNPYLKQMDVENVVKIENQRSYLLPENSELNAPLRKIFSDPDILLTIKTFTKAGFVIISERPSGMVVASHPKLPGHLVKAYIESKKIKPNWQWAVYRCLGVQYIRELIKEKKLRNFVVPNKWIYPLTPIGDNEDLINNSSRMALIVTDMKLVGRTLSKSAWKTKANKTLIQQLYCILSHGYSSCCLGSNIPYTENGKSHDPYAWRKISNDTNLPRSAPRQ
;
A
#
# COMPACT_ATOMS: atom_id res chain seq x y z
N MET A 1 15.00 -31.84 8.97
CA MET A 1 15.49 -31.42 7.62
C MET A 1 14.63 -30.32 6.97
N TYR A 2 13.29 -30.37 7.05
CA TYR A 2 12.37 -29.38 6.45
C TYR A 2 12.43 -27.96 7.07
N ASN A 3 12.75 -27.82 8.36
CA ASN A 3 12.92 -26.50 9.01
C ASN A 3 14.30 -25.85 8.76
N TYR A 4 15.31 -26.64 8.36
CA TYR A 4 16.68 -26.14 8.14
C TYR A 4 16.81 -25.40 6.79
N PHE A 5 16.12 -25.88 5.75
CA PHE A 5 16.05 -25.23 4.44
C PHE A 5 15.25 -23.91 4.44
N LYS A 6 14.31 -23.76 5.39
CA LYS A 6 13.48 -22.56 5.53
C LYS A 6 14.28 -21.36 6.08
N HIS A 7 15.25 -21.61 6.96
CA HIS A 7 16.16 -20.60 7.47
C HIS A 7 17.26 -20.23 6.47
N LEU A 8 17.89 -21.21 5.81
CA LEU A 8 18.95 -20.95 4.82
C LEU A 8 18.48 -20.18 3.58
N TYR A 9 17.23 -20.37 3.14
CA TYR A 9 16.70 -19.67 1.96
C TYR A 9 16.29 -18.22 2.26
N PHE A 10 15.81 -17.92 3.47
CA PHE A 10 15.47 -16.55 3.89
C PHE A 10 16.73 -15.76 4.30
N LEU A 11 17.67 -16.38 5.00
CA LEU A 11 18.97 -15.78 5.35
C LEU A 11 19.85 -15.56 4.10
N SER A 12 19.83 -16.43 3.10
CA SER A 12 20.58 -16.19 1.85
C SER A 12 19.95 -15.07 1.01
N LEU A 13 18.62 -14.95 0.99
CA LEU A 13 17.92 -13.84 0.34
C LEU A 13 18.12 -12.51 1.07
N PHE A 14 18.05 -12.51 2.41
CA PHE A 14 18.31 -11.33 3.23
C PHE A 14 19.78 -10.89 3.15
N ASN A 15 20.75 -11.83 3.18
CA ASN A 15 22.16 -11.50 2.99
C ASN A 15 22.48 -11.04 1.57
N ILE A 16 21.81 -11.54 0.52
CA ILE A 16 21.98 -11.00 -0.83
C ILE A 16 21.38 -9.58 -0.94
N LEU A 17 20.26 -9.31 -0.27
CA LEU A 17 19.62 -7.98 -0.20
C LEU A 17 20.44 -6.97 0.62
N LEU A 18 21.07 -7.40 1.72
CA LEU A 18 22.01 -6.59 2.49
C LEU A 18 23.31 -6.37 1.70
N MET A 19 23.92 -7.42 1.13
CA MET A 19 25.20 -7.34 0.44
C MET A 19 25.16 -6.54 -0.87
N GLN A 20 24.01 -6.49 -1.56
CA GLN A 20 23.86 -5.67 -2.77
C GLN A 20 23.47 -4.21 -2.48
N SER A 21 22.80 -3.93 -1.36
CA SER A 21 22.61 -2.55 -0.88
C SER A 21 23.88 -1.98 -0.23
N LEU A 22 24.74 -2.84 0.34
CA LEU A 22 26.07 -2.49 0.84
C LEU A 22 27.05 -2.07 -0.27
N GLN A 23 26.79 -2.37 -1.55
CA GLN A 23 27.66 -1.97 -2.66
C GLN A 23 27.36 -0.57 -3.23
N SER A 24 26.30 0.11 -2.77
CA SER A 24 26.13 1.54 -3.04
C SER A 24 26.37 2.32 -1.75
N GLU A 25 27.60 2.79 -1.53
CA GLU A 25 28.02 3.64 -0.39
C GLU A 25 27.28 4.99 -0.29
N HIS A 26 26.18 5.20 -1.02
CA HIS A 26 25.61 6.52 -1.25
C HIS A 26 24.18 6.73 -0.77
N ASN A 27 23.61 5.87 0.08
CA ASN A 27 22.38 6.28 0.76
C ASN A 27 22.07 5.54 2.07
N ASN A 28 22.75 5.93 3.16
CA ASN A 28 22.44 5.45 4.52
C ASN A 28 20.96 5.65 4.88
N ASP A 29 20.32 6.72 4.39
CA ASP A 29 18.89 6.97 4.62
C ASP A 29 18.00 5.94 3.92
N ASN A 30 18.38 5.42 2.74
CA ASN A 30 17.62 4.33 2.10
C ASN A 30 17.71 3.03 2.91
N LYS A 31 18.92 2.68 3.37
CA LYS A 31 19.13 1.48 4.19
C LYS A 31 18.30 1.57 5.48
N ALA A 32 18.34 2.72 6.14
CA ALA A 32 17.53 2.98 7.31
C ALA A 32 16.03 3.00 7.01
N PHE A 33 15.59 3.54 5.88
CA PHE A 33 14.18 3.53 5.47
C PHE A 33 13.62 2.10 5.37
N TYR A 34 14.34 1.20 4.70
CA TYR A 34 13.94 -0.21 4.62
C TYR A 34 13.96 -0.91 5.98
N ALA A 35 14.96 -0.59 6.81
CA ALA A 35 15.07 -1.14 8.15
C ALA A 35 13.90 -0.70 9.04
N VAL A 36 13.59 0.59 9.08
CA VAL A 36 12.45 1.16 9.81
C VAL A 36 11.12 0.57 9.31
N SER A 37 10.94 0.42 7.99
CA SER A 37 9.73 -0.20 7.43
C SER A 37 9.55 -1.66 7.89
N SER A 38 10.64 -2.41 7.96
CA SER A 38 10.64 -3.82 8.39
C SER A 38 10.34 -3.92 9.88
N LEU A 39 10.97 -3.07 10.70
CA LEU A 39 10.71 -2.97 12.15
C LEU A 39 9.26 -2.57 12.43
N CYS A 40 8.69 -1.62 11.68
CA CYS A 40 7.27 -1.25 11.79
C CYS A 40 6.34 -2.46 11.61
N SER A 41 6.61 -3.27 10.58
CA SER A 41 5.82 -4.46 10.27
C SER A 41 5.96 -5.54 11.35
N HIS A 42 7.20 -5.74 11.84
CA HIS A 42 7.49 -6.64 12.94
C HIS A 42 6.73 -6.25 14.21
N VAL A 43 6.86 -4.99 14.65
CA VAL A 43 6.17 -4.48 15.85
C VAL A 43 4.65 -4.58 15.71
N GLU A 44 4.09 -4.35 14.53
CA GLU A 44 2.65 -4.54 14.26
C GLU A 44 2.21 -6.01 14.42
N ALA A 45 3.01 -6.96 13.95
CA ALA A 45 2.74 -8.39 14.12
C ALA A 45 2.75 -8.78 15.60
N VAL A 46 3.75 -8.32 16.36
CA VAL A 46 3.84 -8.56 17.82
C VAL A 46 2.64 -7.96 18.56
N ILE A 47 2.22 -6.73 18.24
CA ILE A 47 1.04 -6.08 18.86
C ILE A 47 -0.25 -6.88 18.61
N SER A 48 -0.35 -7.47 17.42
CA SER A 48 -1.55 -8.19 16.95
C SER A 48 -1.59 -9.64 17.43
N ASP A 49 -0.55 -10.11 18.12
CA ASP A 49 -0.35 -11.53 18.49
C ASP A 49 -0.43 -12.45 17.26
N ASP A 50 -0.03 -11.93 16.10
CA ASP A 50 0.07 -12.73 14.89
C ASP A 50 1.34 -13.57 15.03
N SER A 51 1.17 -14.86 15.34
CA SER A 51 2.20 -15.89 15.57
C SER A 51 3.20 -16.13 14.42
N ILE A 52 3.26 -15.24 13.44
CA ILE A 52 4.18 -15.32 12.32
C ILE A 52 5.47 -14.60 12.73
N ASP A 53 6.40 -15.37 13.26
CA ASP A 53 7.77 -14.90 13.50
C ASP A 53 8.46 -14.71 12.14
N PHE A 54 8.59 -13.45 11.71
CA PHE A 54 9.19 -13.08 10.43
C PHE A 54 10.71 -12.90 10.51
N PHE A 55 11.24 -12.61 11.70
CA PHE A 55 12.62 -12.16 11.90
C PHE A 55 13.22 -12.85 13.12
N SER A 56 14.43 -13.40 12.97
CA SER A 56 15.20 -13.85 14.13
C SER A 56 15.63 -12.65 15.00
N GLN A 57 16.07 -12.90 16.23
CA GLN A 57 16.60 -11.84 17.10
C GLN A 57 17.84 -11.16 16.49
N ASP A 58 18.65 -11.91 15.73
CA ASP A 58 19.79 -11.37 15.01
C ASP A 58 19.33 -10.44 13.87
N ASP A 59 18.30 -10.83 13.12
CA ASP A 59 17.70 -9.98 12.08
C ASP A 59 17.17 -8.67 12.68
N ILE A 60 16.45 -8.75 13.80
CA ILE A 60 15.91 -7.57 14.50
C ILE A 60 17.05 -6.63 14.93
N SER A 61 18.15 -7.20 15.44
CA SER A 61 19.32 -6.43 15.88
C SER A 61 20.01 -5.73 14.69
N ILE A 62 20.16 -6.42 13.56
CA ILE A 62 20.71 -5.84 12.31
C ILE A 62 19.81 -4.72 11.78
N LEU A 63 18.48 -4.91 11.84
CA LEU A 63 17.52 -3.89 11.43
C LEU A 63 17.63 -2.64 12.31
N TRP A 64 17.71 -2.79 13.63
CA TRP A 64 17.91 -1.64 14.52
C TRP A 64 19.22 -0.89 14.25
N ALA A 65 20.32 -1.61 14.08
CA ALA A 65 21.60 -1.01 13.73
C ALA A 65 21.51 -0.22 12.41
N SER A 66 20.90 -0.83 11.39
CA SER A 66 20.70 -0.21 10.07
C SER A 66 19.79 1.02 10.13
N ALA A 67 18.76 1.01 10.98
CA ALA A 67 17.84 2.14 11.16
C ALA A 67 18.52 3.34 11.84
N LEU A 68 19.41 3.07 12.80
CA LEU A 68 20.16 4.08 13.55
C LEU A 68 21.25 4.77 12.73
N GLU A 69 21.65 4.23 11.58
CA GLU A 69 22.59 4.88 10.65
C GLU A 69 22.00 6.12 9.95
N SER A 70 20.70 6.41 10.12
CA SER A 70 20.06 7.58 9.49
C SER A 70 20.19 8.88 10.28
N THR A 71 19.90 9.98 9.58
CA THR A 71 19.76 11.34 10.15
C THR A 71 18.59 11.50 11.14
N ALA A 72 17.64 10.55 11.19
CA ALA A 72 16.47 10.58 12.07
C ALA A 72 16.68 9.81 13.41
N THR A 73 17.91 9.79 13.91
CA THR A 73 18.39 8.85 14.95
C THR A 73 17.61 8.92 16.26
N ASN A 74 17.20 10.11 16.71
CA ASN A 74 16.58 10.29 18.03
C ASN A 74 15.25 9.54 18.19
N LYS A 75 14.37 9.62 17.20
CA LYS A 75 13.06 8.94 17.23
C LYS A 75 13.22 7.43 17.12
N ILE A 76 14.17 6.97 16.29
CA ILE A 76 14.46 5.55 16.10
C ILE A 76 15.05 4.94 17.38
N SER A 77 15.99 5.63 18.03
CA SER A 77 16.55 5.20 19.32
C SER A 77 15.46 5.06 20.38
N LEU A 78 14.59 6.07 20.51
CA LEU A 78 13.48 6.00 21.46
C LEU A 78 12.49 4.86 21.10
N ALA A 79 12.26 4.60 19.82
CA ALA A 79 11.43 3.47 19.40
C ALA A 79 12.06 2.13 19.79
N MET A 80 13.38 2.00 19.64
CA MET A 80 14.16 0.83 20.03
C MET A 80 14.10 0.59 21.54
N ASP A 81 14.26 1.64 22.35
CA ASP A 81 14.17 1.54 23.81
C ASP A 81 12.80 1.05 24.27
N ASN A 82 11.71 1.62 23.71
CA ASN A 82 10.36 1.17 24.02
C ASN A 82 10.14 -0.29 23.61
N TYR A 83 10.70 -0.73 22.47
CA TYR A 83 10.58 -2.11 22.00
C TYR A 83 11.26 -3.10 22.96
N TYR A 84 12.51 -2.83 23.35
CA TYR A 84 13.23 -3.72 24.27
C TYR A 84 12.64 -3.70 25.69
N GLN A 85 12.21 -2.53 26.20
CA GLN A 85 11.50 -2.46 27.48
C GLN A 85 10.21 -3.29 27.48
N ALA A 86 9.46 -3.30 26.37
CA ALA A 86 8.29 -4.14 26.22
C ALA A 86 8.63 -5.63 26.28
N SER A 87 9.75 -6.04 25.66
CA SER A 87 10.19 -7.45 25.64
C SER A 87 10.57 -8.00 27.01
N ILE A 88 11.00 -7.13 27.93
CA ILE A 88 11.39 -7.51 29.30
C ILE A 88 10.17 -7.61 30.23
N THR A 89 9.19 -6.73 30.04
CA THR A 89 8.13 -6.51 31.04
C THR A 89 7.00 -7.55 30.98
N ASN A 90 6.68 -8.14 29.82
CA ASN A 90 5.57 -9.08 29.61
C ASN A 90 4.27 -8.75 30.40
N THR A 91 3.94 -7.47 30.50
CA THR A 91 2.76 -6.96 31.21
C THR A 91 1.82 -6.22 30.23
N PRO A 92 0.60 -5.83 30.63
CA PRO A 92 -0.25 -4.96 29.81
C PRO A 92 0.43 -3.66 29.38
N GLU A 93 1.42 -3.18 30.13
CA GLU A 93 2.27 -2.03 29.80
C GLU A 93 3.16 -2.30 28.57
N SER A 94 3.59 -3.54 28.36
CA SER A 94 4.39 -3.93 27.19
C SER A 94 3.67 -3.61 25.88
N LYS A 95 2.35 -3.83 25.81
CA LYS A 95 1.55 -3.50 24.62
C LYS A 95 1.51 -1.99 24.36
N LYS A 96 1.43 -1.16 25.42
CA LYS A 96 1.46 0.31 25.29
C LYS A 96 2.82 0.78 24.76
N LEU A 97 3.91 0.19 25.25
CA LEU A 97 5.27 0.47 24.80
C LEU A 97 5.47 0.09 23.32
N LEU A 98 4.97 -1.07 22.89
CA LEU A 98 5.02 -1.47 21.47
C LEU A 98 4.23 -0.51 20.57
N ILE A 99 3.04 -0.07 20.99
CA ILE A 99 2.25 0.93 20.25
C ILE A 99 3.04 2.23 20.11
N LYS A 100 3.71 2.68 21.18
CA LYS A 100 4.57 3.87 21.16
C LYS A 100 5.78 3.69 20.25
N SER A 101 6.46 2.55 20.32
CA SER A 101 7.57 2.18 19.43
C SER A 101 7.14 2.25 17.96
N LYS A 102 6.02 1.61 17.62
CA LYS A 102 5.44 1.65 16.26
C LYS A 102 5.13 3.07 15.81
N SER A 103 4.54 3.90 16.67
CA SER A 103 4.23 5.29 16.34
C SER A 103 5.49 6.09 15.99
N LEU A 104 6.56 5.92 16.76
CA LEU A 104 7.85 6.58 16.52
C LEU A 104 8.52 6.07 15.24
N LEU A 105 8.48 4.76 14.97
CA LEU A 105 8.99 4.18 13.73
C LEU A 105 8.22 4.70 12.51
N MET A 106 6.89 4.85 12.59
CA MET A 106 6.08 5.41 11.51
C MET A 106 6.46 6.85 11.19
N ASP A 107 6.66 7.67 12.22
CA ASP A 107 7.09 9.07 12.08
C ASP A 107 8.51 9.15 11.48
N SER A 108 9.45 8.33 11.95
CA SER A 108 10.77 8.20 11.32
C SER A 108 10.69 7.73 9.86
N TRP A 109 9.80 6.78 9.56
CA TRP A 109 9.60 6.27 8.21
C TRP A 109 9.12 7.35 7.26
N GLU A 110 8.15 8.17 7.67
CA GLU A 110 7.65 9.31 6.88
C GLU A 110 8.78 10.31 6.59
N ASN A 111 9.62 10.59 7.59
CA ASN A 111 10.77 11.49 7.44
C ASN A 111 11.91 10.89 6.60
N LEU A 112 12.09 9.56 6.58
CA LEU A 112 13.14 8.93 5.79
C LEU A 112 12.73 8.66 4.36
N ASN A 113 11.43 8.64 4.07
CA ASN A 113 10.92 8.27 2.75
C ASN A 113 11.40 9.25 1.67
N PRO A 114 12.35 8.84 0.80
CA PRO A 114 12.93 9.73 -0.19
C PRO A 114 11.90 10.14 -1.25
N TYR A 115 10.85 9.33 -1.45
CA TYR A 115 9.77 9.60 -2.39
C TYR A 115 8.79 10.63 -1.85
N LEU A 116 8.53 10.67 -0.54
CA LEU A 116 7.73 11.77 0.06
C LEU A 116 8.50 13.09 0.05
N LYS A 117 9.83 13.04 0.14
CA LYS A 117 10.69 14.23 0.04
C LYS A 117 10.84 14.73 -1.39
N GLN A 118 10.94 13.83 -2.37
CA GLN A 118 11.09 14.18 -3.80
C GLN A 118 9.74 14.49 -4.47
N MET A 119 8.66 13.85 -4.04
CA MET A 119 7.32 14.24 -4.42
C MET A 119 6.92 15.43 -3.55
N ASP A 120 7.40 16.61 -3.92
CA ASP A 120 6.72 17.83 -3.53
C ASP A 120 5.26 17.69 -4.01
N VAL A 121 4.38 17.38 -3.07
CA VAL A 121 2.98 16.98 -3.31
C VAL A 121 2.25 18.07 -4.08
N GLU A 122 2.64 19.32 -3.90
CA GLU A 122 2.11 20.47 -4.66
C GLU A 122 2.61 20.47 -6.11
N ASN A 123 3.84 20.02 -6.36
CA ASN A 123 4.41 19.95 -7.70
C ASN A 123 3.99 18.69 -8.47
N VAL A 124 3.84 17.52 -7.83
CA VAL A 124 3.29 16.31 -8.51
C VAL A 124 1.84 16.52 -8.94
N VAL A 125 1.05 17.26 -8.14
CA VAL A 125 -0.31 17.66 -8.51
C VAL A 125 -0.33 18.77 -9.58
N LYS A 126 0.71 19.61 -9.67
CA LYS A 126 0.89 20.59 -10.76
C LYS A 126 1.42 20.00 -12.06
N ILE A 127 2.19 18.91 -12.03
CA ILE A 127 2.99 18.44 -13.18
C ILE A 127 2.24 17.45 -14.08
N GLU A 128 1.18 16.78 -13.60
CA GLU A 128 0.34 15.96 -14.48
C GLU A 128 -1.11 16.40 -14.37
N ASN A 129 -1.61 17.02 -15.44
CA ASN A 129 -3.03 17.29 -15.66
C ASN A 129 -3.84 16.12 -15.11
N GLN A 130 -4.61 16.33 -14.03
CA GLN A 130 -5.40 15.29 -13.35
C GLN A 130 -6.25 14.44 -14.33
N ARG A 131 -6.52 15.02 -15.52
CA ARG A 131 -7.09 14.38 -16.72
C ARG A 131 -6.39 13.10 -17.18
N SER A 132 -5.07 12.95 -17.00
CA SER A 132 -4.31 11.76 -17.45
C SER A 132 -4.74 10.47 -16.74
N TYR A 133 -5.31 10.59 -15.55
CA TYR A 133 -5.81 9.46 -14.76
C TYR A 133 -7.32 9.27 -14.81
N LEU A 134 -8.03 10.22 -15.41
CA LEU A 134 -9.45 10.05 -15.65
C LEU A 134 -9.66 8.92 -16.65
N LEU A 135 -10.78 8.23 -16.51
CA LEU A 135 -11.23 7.31 -17.53
C LEU A 135 -11.35 8.06 -18.87
N PRO A 136 -10.72 7.59 -19.97
CA PRO A 136 -10.77 8.29 -21.24
C PRO A 136 -12.21 8.52 -21.70
N GLU A 137 -12.51 9.69 -22.28
CA GLU A 137 -13.87 10.06 -22.71
C GLU A 137 -14.44 9.09 -23.77
N ASN A 138 -13.58 8.54 -24.62
CA ASN A 138 -13.93 7.55 -25.64
C ASN A 138 -13.95 6.10 -25.10
N SER A 139 -13.83 5.88 -23.80
CA SER A 139 -13.87 4.53 -23.20
C SER A 139 -15.27 3.92 -23.31
N GLU A 140 -15.34 2.67 -23.75
CA GLU A 140 -16.57 1.87 -23.77
C GLU A 140 -17.18 1.68 -22.37
N LEU A 141 -16.40 1.91 -21.31
CA LEU A 141 -16.86 1.83 -19.92
C LEU A 141 -17.73 3.03 -19.52
N ASN A 142 -17.67 4.16 -20.22
CA ASN A 142 -18.38 5.37 -19.82
C ASN A 142 -19.90 5.21 -19.82
N ALA A 143 -20.46 4.63 -20.88
CA ALA A 143 -21.91 4.42 -20.98
C ALA A 143 -22.47 3.52 -19.86
N PRO A 144 -21.92 2.32 -19.58
CA PRO A 144 -22.38 1.51 -18.47
C PRO A 144 -22.12 2.16 -17.11
N LEU A 145 -20.97 2.81 -16.90
CA LEU A 145 -20.67 3.50 -15.64
C LEU A 145 -21.66 4.64 -15.37
N ARG A 146 -21.98 5.46 -16.37
CA ARG A 146 -22.99 6.52 -16.27
C ARG A 146 -24.36 5.96 -15.88
N LYS A 147 -24.75 4.83 -16.47
CA LYS A 147 -26.02 4.15 -16.16
C LYS A 147 -26.03 3.50 -14.77
N ILE A 148 -24.89 2.97 -14.31
CA ILE A 148 -24.77 2.38 -12.97
C ILE A 148 -24.83 3.48 -11.91
N PHE A 149 -24.07 4.55 -12.11
CA PHE A 149 -23.92 5.65 -11.16
C PHE A 149 -24.90 6.81 -11.41
N SER A 150 -25.98 6.59 -12.15
CA SER A 150 -27.05 7.59 -12.31
C SER A 150 -27.88 7.77 -11.04
N ASP A 151 -27.89 6.76 -10.17
CA ASP A 151 -28.50 6.83 -8.85
C ASP A 151 -27.52 7.50 -7.87
N PRO A 152 -27.83 8.70 -7.35
CA PRO A 152 -26.95 9.41 -6.42
C PRO A 152 -26.78 8.68 -5.09
N ASP A 153 -27.63 7.74 -4.72
CA ASP A 153 -27.60 7.05 -3.43
C ASP A 153 -26.89 5.69 -3.49
N ILE A 154 -26.35 5.31 -4.65
CA ILE A 154 -25.71 4.01 -4.85
C ILE A 154 -24.56 3.75 -3.86
N LEU A 155 -23.79 4.77 -3.49
CA LEU A 155 -22.70 4.67 -2.51
C LEU A 155 -23.12 4.93 -1.07
N LEU A 156 -24.39 5.21 -0.78
CA LEU A 156 -24.85 5.59 0.56
C LEU A 156 -24.59 4.45 1.56
N THR A 157 -24.96 3.22 1.20
CA THR A 157 -24.80 2.03 2.04
C THR A 157 -24.36 0.81 1.23
N ILE A 158 -23.93 -0.25 1.92
CA ILE A 158 -23.65 -1.55 1.27
C ILE A 158 -24.93 -2.10 0.60
N LYS A 159 -26.10 -1.89 1.20
CA LYS A 159 -27.39 -2.39 0.69
C LYS A 159 -27.79 -1.70 -0.62
N THR A 160 -27.62 -0.39 -0.73
CA THR A 160 -27.88 0.34 -1.98
C THR A 160 -26.89 -0.07 -3.06
N PHE A 161 -25.61 -0.25 -2.70
CA PHE A 161 -24.57 -0.69 -3.61
C PHE A 161 -24.84 -2.08 -4.20
N THR A 162 -25.22 -3.06 -3.37
CA THR A 162 -25.59 -4.40 -3.87
C THR A 162 -26.91 -4.42 -4.64
N LYS A 163 -27.92 -3.63 -4.23
CA LYS A 163 -29.19 -3.49 -4.96
C LYS A 163 -28.97 -2.96 -6.38
N ALA A 164 -27.94 -2.13 -6.60
CA ALA A 164 -27.58 -1.64 -7.92
C ALA A 164 -26.90 -2.69 -8.83
N GLY A 165 -26.67 -3.92 -8.33
CA GLY A 165 -26.13 -5.03 -9.11
C GLY A 165 -24.64 -5.30 -8.89
N PHE A 166 -24.00 -4.63 -7.92
CA PHE A 166 -22.62 -4.92 -7.55
C PHE A 166 -22.50 -6.21 -6.73
N VAL A 167 -21.52 -7.04 -7.09
CA VAL A 167 -21.11 -8.22 -6.31
C VAL A 167 -19.82 -7.87 -5.56
N ILE A 168 -19.92 -7.78 -4.23
CA ILE A 168 -18.78 -7.39 -3.38
C ILE A 168 -17.79 -8.56 -3.27
N ILE A 169 -16.54 -8.29 -3.67
CA ILE A 169 -15.43 -9.24 -3.57
C ILE A 169 -14.67 -9.04 -2.26
N SER A 170 -14.54 -7.79 -1.81
CA SER A 170 -13.84 -7.45 -0.57
C SER A 170 -14.35 -6.14 0.02
N GLU A 171 -14.49 -6.10 1.34
CA GLU A 171 -14.74 -4.89 2.13
C GLU A 171 -13.55 -4.64 3.07
N ARG A 172 -13.20 -3.37 3.26
CA ARG A 172 -12.20 -2.94 4.24
C ARG A 172 -12.86 -2.19 5.39
N PRO A 173 -12.28 -2.24 6.61
CA PRO A 173 -12.75 -1.43 7.74
C PRO A 173 -12.83 0.07 7.45
N SER A 174 -12.03 0.56 6.49
CA SER A 174 -12.09 1.96 6.02
C SER A 174 -13.32 2.30 5.18
N GLY A 175 -14.27 1.39 5.01
CA GLY A 175 -15.44 1.57 4.15
C GLY A 175 -15.17 1.45 2.64
N MET A 176 -13.94 1.10 2.26
CA MET A 176 -13.61 0.84 0.86
C MET A 176 -14.11 -0.56 0.48
N VAL A 177 -14.90 -0.64 -0.58
CA VAL A 177 -15.35 -1.87 -1.20
C VAL A 177 -14.65 -2.09 -2.53
N VAL A 178 -14.39 -3.36 -2.85
CA VAL A 178 -13.97 -3.82 -4.18
C VAL A 178 -15.07 -4.75 -4.67
N ALA A 179 -15.65 -4.43 -5.83
CA ALA A 179 -16.78 -5.17 -6.37
C ALA A 179 -16.69 -5.32 -7.88
N SER A 180 -17.34 -6.37 -8.40
CA SER A 180 -17.60 -6.54 -9.82
C SER A 180 -19.04 -6.12 -10.15
N HIS A 181 -19.31 -5.87 -11.43
CA HIS A 181 -20.65 -5.58 -11.92
C HIS A 181 -20.85 -6.24 -13.29
N PRO A 182 -21.99 -6.90 -13.58
CA PRO A 182 -22.20 -7.62 -14.84
C PRO A 182 -22.03 -6.75 -16.10
N LYS A 183 -22.38 -5.46 -16.02
CA LYS A 183 -22.20 -4.48 -17.12
C LYS A 183 -20.76 -3.96 -17.28
N LEU A 184 -19.81 -4.39 -16.45
CA LEU A 184 -18.39 -3.98 -16.50
C LEU A 184 -17.50 -5.24 -16.60
N PRO A 185 -17.65 -6.06 -17.66
CA PRO A 185 -16.87 -7.28 -17.80
C PRO A 185 -15.37 -6.97 -17.82
N GLY A 186 -14.59 -7.81 -17.14
CA GLY A 186 -13.14 -7.64 -17.02
C GLY A 186 -12.68 -6.47 -16.14
N HIS A 187 -13.60 -5.80 -15.43
CA HIS A 187 -13.29 -4.65 -14.60
C HIS A 187 -13.88 -4.77 -13.20
N LEU A 188 -13.18 -4.17 -12.24
CA LEU A 188 -13.61 -4.02 -10.86
C LEU A 188 -13.79 -2.54 -10.54
N VAL A 189 -14.74 -2.27 -9.64
CA VAL A 189 -14.96 -0.95 -9.06
C VAL A 189 -14.44 -0.98 -7.63
N LYS A 190 -13.56 -0.03 -7.31
CA LYS A 190 -13.22 0.30 -5.92
C LYS A 190 -13.89 1.62 -5.55
N ALA A 191 -14.77 1.59 -4.58
CA ALA A 191 -15.53 2.75 -4.12
C ALA A 191 -15.54 2.81 -2.60
N TYR A 192 -15.91 3.96 -2.05
CA TYR A 192 -16.02 4.16 -0.61
C TYR A 192 -17.48 4.41 -0.26
N ILE A 193 -17.99 3.62 0.68
CA ILE A 193 -19.37 3.70 1.14
C ILE A 193 -19.51 4.86 2.13
N GLU A 194 -20.45 5.76 1.86
CA GLU A 194 -20.58 7.05 2.55
C GLU A 194 -21.03 6.92 4.00
N SER A 195 -21.78 5.87 4.33
CA SER A 195 -22.19 5.58 5.70
C SER A 195 -21.00 5.24 6.64
N LYS A 196 -19.75 5.20 6.14
CA LYS A 196 -18.55 4.89 6.91
C LYS A 196 -17.75 6.18 7.16
N LYS A 197 -17.19 6.31 8.37
CA LYS A 197 -16.57 7.56 8.86
C LYS A 197 -15.29 7.99 8.11
N ILE A 198 -14.62 7.09 7.39
CA ILE A 198 -13.32 7.38 6.75
C ILE A 198 -13.55 7.71 5.28
N LYS A 199 -13.50 8.99 4.95
CA LYS A 199 -13.54 9.46 3.56
C LYS A 199 -12.11 9.59 3.03
N PRO A 200 -11.72 8.84 1.99
CA PRO A 200 -10.42 9.02 1.36
C PRO A 200 -10.42 10.34 0.61
N ASN A 201 -9.25 10.95 0.51
CA ASN A 201 -9.08 12.09 -0.37
C ASN A 201 -8.84 11.63 -1.81
N TRP A 202 -9.19 12.45 -2.81
CA TRP A 202 -9.03 12.13 -4.23
C TRP A 202 -7.56 11.89 -4.61
N GLN A 203 -6.60 12.54 -3.92
CA GLN A 203 -5.18 12.31 -4.18
C GLN A 203 -4.80 10.84 -3.98
N TRP A 204 -5.47 10.10 -3.10
CA TRP A 204 -5.19 8.68 -2.90
C TRP A 204 -5.52 7.83 -4.13
N ALA A 205 -6.55 8.20 -4.89
CA ALA A 205 -6.84 7.51 -6.14
C ALA A 205 -5.81 7.88 -7.20
N VAL A 206 -5.39 9.14 -7.26
CA VAL A 206 -4.32 9.60 -8.15
C VAL A 206 -3.02 8.86 -7.86
N TYR A 207 -2.56 8.82 -6.61
CA TYR A 207 -1.36 8.07 -6.22
C TYR A 207 -1.42 6.59 -6.59
N ARG A 208 -2.61 5.98 -6.48
CA ARG A 208 -2.80 4.59 -6.88
C ARG A 208 -2.71 4.37 -8.38
N CYS A 209 -3.12 5.35 -9.19
CA CYS A 209 -2.96 5.32 -10.64
C CYS A 209 -1.50 5.55 -11.02
N LEU A 210 -0.91 6.62 -10.48
CA LEU A 210 0.47 7.03 -10.69
C LEU A 210 1.46 5.90 -10.38
N GLY A 211 1.41 5.31 -9.18
CA GLY A 211 2.36 4.25 -8.86
C GLY A 211 2.15 2.98 -9.70
N VAL A 212 0.93 2.70 -10.17
CA VAL A 212 0.72 1.57 -11.12
C VAL A 212 1.32 1.90 -12.49
N GLN A 213 1.24 3.16 -12.93
CA GLN A 213 1.87 3.60 -14.16
C GLN A 213 3.39 3.47 -14.07
N TYR A 214 4.00 3.97 -13.00
CA TYR A 214 5.44 3.83 -12.84
C TYR A 214 5.91 2.38 -12.77
N ILE A 215 5.20 1.51 -12.03
CA ILE A 215 5.55 0.07 -12.02
C ILE A 215 5.41 -0.53 -13.42
N ARG A 216 4.39 -0.14 -14.21
CA ARG A 216 4.23 -0.60 -15.59
C ARG A 216 5.40 -0.18 -16.48
N GLU A 217 5.82 1.08 -16.36
CA GLU A 217 6.97 1.63 -17.08
C GLU A 217 8.26 0.90 -16.68
N LEU A 218 8.48 0.69 -15.39
CA LEU A 218 9.62 -0.07 -14.87
C LEU A 218 9.63 -1.52 -15.36
N ILE A 219 8.48 -2.20 -15.36
CA ILE A 219 8.33 -3.56 -15.92
C ILE A 219 8.73 -3.58 -17.39
N LYS A 220 8.32 -2.57 -18.17
CA LYS A 220 8.65 -2.45 -19.59
C LYS A 220 10.15 -2.18 -19.79
N GLU A 221 10.69 -1.19 -19.09
CA GLU A 221 12.09 -0.76 -19.18
C GLU A 221 13.06 -1.88 -18.78
N LYS A 222 12.85 -2.49 -17.61
CA LYS A 222 13.71 -3.54 -17.07
C LYS A 222 13.33 -4.94 -17.57
N LYS A 223 12.33 -5.05 -18.45
CA LYS A 223 11.84 -6.29 -19.07
C LYS A 223 11.47 -7.36 -18.03
N LEU A 224 10.74 -6.96 -16.97
CA LEU A 224 10.36 -7.82 -15.83
C LEU A 224 9.21 -8.78 -16.20
N ARG A 225 9.53 -9.91 -16.81
CA ARG A 225 8.53 -10.82 -17.41
C ARG A 225 7.55 -11.48 -16.42
N ASN A 226 7.91 -11.58 -15.15
CA ASN A 226 7.09 -12.28 -14.15
C ASN A 226 6.05 -11.40 -13.45
N PHE A 227 6.07 -10.08 -13.72
CA PHE A 227 5.19 -9.11 -13.08
C PHE A 227 4.21 -8.49 -14.07
N VAL A 228 3.00 -8.23 -13.57
CA VAL A 228 1.96 -7.49 -14.28
C VAL A 228 1.21 -6.57 -13.33
N VAL A 229 0.67 -5.47 -13.87
CA VAL A 229 -0.14 -4.50 -13.13
C VAL A 229 -1.42 -4.20 -13.91
N PRO A 230 -2.56 -3.96 -13.23
CA PRO A 230 -3.81 -3.60 -13.87
C PRO A 230 -3.71 -2.19 -14.45
N ASN A 231 -4.62 -1.86 -15.34
CA ASN A 231 -4.92 -0.46 -15.59
C ASN A 231 -5.83 0.06 -14.48
N LYS A 232 -5.66 1.33 -14.13
CA LYS A 232 -6.42 2.03 -13.10
C LYS A 232 -6.82 3.38 -13.63
N TRP A 233 -8.09 3.71 -13.46
CA TRP A 233 -8.67 4.99 -13.87
C TRP A 233 -9.59 5.53 -12.80
N ILE A 234 -9.68 6.85 -12.74
CA ILE A 234 -10.59 7.58 -11.88
C ILE A 234 -11.86 7.87 -12.67
N TYR A 235 -13.00 7.48 -12.12
CA TYR A 235 -14.33 7.80 -12.65
C TYR A 235 -15.07 8.71 -11.65
N PRO A 236 -15.39 9.96 -12.04
CA PRO A 236 -16.12 10.89 -11.18
C PRO A 236 -17.60 10.47 -11.04
N LEU A 237 -18.17 10.63 -9.84
CA LEU A 237 -19.54 10.13 -9.52
C LEU A 237 -20.60 11.23 -9.39
N THR A 238 -20.24 12.48 -9.67
CA THR A 238 -21.16 13.64 -9.65
C THR A 238 -21.07 14.33 -11.02
N PRO A 239 -22.13 14.99 -11.53
CA PRO A 239 -22.05 15.62 -12.84
C PRO A 239 -20.98 16.69 -12.78
N ILE A 240 -20.08 16.68 -13.75
CA ILE A 240 -19.25 17.83 -14.08
C ILE A 240 -20.25 18.91 -14.54
N GLY A 241 -20.85 19.63 -13.60
CA GLY A 241 -21.30 20.99 -13.88
C GLY A 241 -20.07 21.86 -14.02
N ASP A 242 -20.16 22.94 -14.79
CA ASP A 242 -19.04 23.81 -15.21
C ASP A 242 -18.26 24.51 -14.06
N ASN A 243 -18.51 24.16 -12.80
CA ASN A 243 -17.76 24.65 -11.65
C ASN A 243 -16.52 23.79 -11.40
N GLU A 244 -15.37 24.26 -11.86
CA GLU A 244 -14.03 23.70 -11.59
C GLU A 244 -13.75 23.46 -10.09
N ASP A 245 -14.40 24.22 -9.20
CA ASP A 245 -14.29 24.09 -7.74
C ASP A 245 -14.71 22.72 -7.20
N LEU A 246 -15.52 21.96 -7.95
CA LEU A 246 -15.94 20.63 -7.54
C LEU A 246 -14.83 19.60 -7.65
N ILE A 247 -13.83 19.74 -8.52
CA ILE A 247 -12.73 18.75 -8.61
C ILE A 247 -11.89 18.78 -7.33
N ASN A 248 -11.71 19.95 -6.73
CA ASN A 248 -10.99 20.12 -5.47
C ASN A 248 -11.76 19.57 -4.25
N ASN A 249 -13.10 19.47 -4.34
CA ASN A 249 -13.98 19.02 -3.25
C ASN A 249 -14.73 17.69 -3.51
N SER A 250 -14.54 17.07 -4.69
CA SER A 250 -15.26 15.86 -5.09
C SER A 250 -14.70 14.62 -4.39
N SER A 251 -15.14 14.43 -3.16
CA SER A 251 -14.96 13.21 -2.38
C SER A 251 -15.64 11.97 -2.99
N ARG A 252 -16.41 12.14 -4.08
CA ARG A 252 -17.19 11.07 -4.73
C ARG A 252 -16.55 10.65 -6.06
N MET A 253 -15.72 9.63 -5.98
CA MET A 253 -15.07 8.99 -7.13
C MET A 253 -15.11 7.47 -6.99
N ALA A 254 -15.09 6.79 -8.12
CA ALA A 254 -14.83 5.36 -8.21
C ALA A 254 -13.47 5.15 -8.88
N LEU A 255 -12.68 4.21 -8.37
CA LEU A 255 -11.50 3.73 -9.07
C LEU A 255 -11.90 2.51 -9.89
N ILE A 256 -11.79 2.63 -11.20
CA ILE A 256 -12.01 1.54 -12.16
C ILE A 256 -10.68 0.82 -12.35
N VAL A 257 -10.68 -0.50 -12.19
CA VAL A 257 -9.46 -1.30 -12.22
C VAL A 257 -9.68 -2.52 -13.11
N THR A 258 -8.71 -2.85 -13.97
CA THR A 258 -8.74 -4.13 -14.70
C THR A 258 -8.77 -5.30 -13.71
N ASP A 259 -9.67 -6.25 -13.93
CA ASP A 259 -9.73 -7.49 -13.17
C ASP A 259 -8.60 -8.43 -13.63
N MET A 260 -7.56 -8.53 -12.81
CA MET A 260 -6.36 -9.34 -13.09
C MET A 260 -6.55 -10.83 -12.76
N LYS A 261 -7.75 -11.26 -12.35
CA LYS A 261 -8.04 -12.65 -11.97
C LYS A 261 -7.04 -13.17 -10.93
N LEU A 262 -7.04 -12.49 -9.78
CA LEU A 262 -6.11 -12.78 -8.70
C LEU A 262 -6.52 -14.03 -7.95
N VAL A 263 -5.58 -14.93 -7.70
CA VAL A 263 -5.84 -16.11 -6.87
C VAL A 263 -5.98 -15.69 -5.40
N GLY A 264 -6.84 -16.41 -4.66
CA GLY A 264 -7.10 -16.13 -3.26
C GLY A 264 -5.84 -16.11 -2.38
N ARG A 265 -5.92 -15.43 -1.22
CA ARG A 265 -4.76 -15.19 -0.32
C ARG A 265 -4.00 -16.46 0.05
N THR A 266 -4.70 -17.53 0.40
CA THR A 266 -4.10 -18.82 0.79
C THR A 266 -3.31 -19.45 -0.36
N LEU A 267 -3.88 -19.43 -1.58
CA LEU A 267 -3.22 -19.94 -2.78
C LEU A 267 -2.03 -19.07 -3.18
N SER A 268 -2.17 -17.74 -3.12
CA SER A 268 -1.07 -16.81 -3.35
C SER A 268 0.10 -17.07 -2.37
N LYS A 269 -0.19 -17.28 -1.09
CA LYS A 269 0.83 -17.62 -0.07
C LYS A 269 1.53 -18.95 -0.38
N SER A 270 0.78 -19.96 -0.83
CA SER A 270 1.33 -21.24 -1.25
C SER A 270 2.23 -21.09 -2.50
N ALA A 271 1.78 -20.30 -3.48
CA ALA A 271 2.53 -20.03 -4.70
C ALA A 271 3.86 -19.31 -4.40
N TRP A 272 3.89 -18.33 -3.49
CA TRP A 272 5.15 -17.71 -3.07
C TRP A 272 6.14 -18.71 -2.44
N LYS A 273 5.65 -19.72 -1.73
CA LYS A 273 6.52 -20.74 -1.13
C LYS A 273 7.06 -21.75 -2.15
N THR A 274 6.28 -22.06 -3.18
CA THR A 274 6.53 -23.21 -4.06
C THR A 274 7.00 -22.82 -5.46
N LYS A 275 6.62 -21.63 -5.94
CA LYS A 275 6.90 -21.15 -7.30
C LYS A 275 7.94 -20.02 -7.34
N ALA A 276 8.24 -19.38 -6.20
CA ALA A 276 9.21 -18.30 -6.19
C ALA A 276 10.63 -18.85 -6.42
N ASN A 277 11.23 -18.42 -7.53
CA ASN A 277 12.60 -18.76 -7.89
C ASN A 277 13.48 -17.50 -7.83
N LYS A 278 14.80 -17.70 -7.98
CA LYS A 278 15.79 -16.61 -7.93
C LYS A 278 15.44 -15.45 -8.88
N THR A 279 15.01 -15.75 -10.11
CA THR A 279 14.64 -14.73 -11.10
C THR A 279 13.43 -13.91 -10.66
N LEU A 280 12.38 -14.56 -10.15
CA LEU A 280 11.20 -13.85 -9.63
C LEU A 280 11.59 -12.92 -8.48
N ILE A 281 12.41 -13.39 -7.54
CA ILE A 281 12.82 -12.57 -6.39
C ILE A 281 13.74 -11.42 -6.80
N GLN A 282 14.64 -11.61 -7.75
CA GLN A 282 15.46 -10.52 -8.30
C GLN A 282 14.60 -9.46 -9.00
N GLN A 283 13.58 -9.86 -9.74
CA GLN A 283 12.64 -8.92 -10.36
C GLN A 283 11.80 -8.19 -9.31
N LEU A 284 11.35 -8.89 -8.26
CA LEU A 284 10.67 -8.26 -7.13
C LEU A 284 11.58 -7.22 -6.48
N TYR A 285 12.83 -7.59 -6.17
CA TYR A 285 13.81 -6.68 -5.60
C TYR A 285 14.01 -5.45 -6.47
N CYS A 286 14.14 -5.63 -7.79
CA CYS A 286 14.22 -4.52 -8.74
C CYS A 286 13.02 -3.57 -8.61
N ILE A 287 11.80 -4.08 -8.42
CA ILE A 287 10.64 -3.22 -8.17
C ILE A 287 10.80 -2.51 -6.81
N LEU A 288 11.05 -3.25 -5.74
CA LEU A 288 11.14 -2.68 -4.39
C LEU A 288 12.23 -1.60 -4.25
N SER A 289 13.37 -1.80 -4.91
CA SER A 289 14.52 -0.88 -4.86
C SER A 289 14.27 0.45 -5.56
N HIS A 290 13.23 0.55 -6.40
CA HIS A 290 12.80 1.78 -7.06
C HIS A 290 11.68 2.50 -6.30
N GLY A 291 11.48 2.18 -5.01
CA GLY A 291 10.61 2.95 -4.11
C GLY A 291 9.24 2.38 -3.84
N TYR A 292 8.96 1.20 -4.36
CA TYR A 292 7.65 0.55 -4.23
C TYR A 292 7.59 -0.38 -3.01
N SER A 293 8.38 -0.11 -1.98
CA SER A 293 8.62 -1.03 -0.87
C SER A 293 7.63 -0.97 0.27
N SER A 294 6.78 0.06 0.32
CA SER A 294 6.01 0.43 1.52
C SER A 294 4.92 -0.56 1.95
N CYS A 295 4.72 -1.68 1.24
CA CYS A 295 3.65 -2.62 1.58
C CYS A 295 3.84 -4.06 1.08
N CYS A 296 5.06 -4.47 0.72
CA CYS A 296 5.32 -5.75 0.04
C CYS A 296 5.47 -6.95 0.99
N LEU A 297 4.42 -7.23 1.78
CA LEU A 297 4.26 -8.55 2.37
C LEU A 297 3.90 -9.54 1.26
N GLY A 298 4.32 -10.81 1.35
CA GLY A 298 3.94 -11.82 0.34
C GLY A 298 2.42 -12.00 0.16
N SER A 299 1.61 -11.64 1.17
CA SER A 299 0.14 -11.59 1.05
C SER A 299 -0.39 -10.37 0.29
N ASN A 300 0.45 -9.37 0.10
CA ASN A 300 0.15 -8.12 -0.57
C ASN A 300 0.65 -8.12 -2.01
N ILE A 301 1.23 -9.21 -2.55
CA ILE A 301 1.58 -9.34 -3.96
C ILE A 301 0.96 -10.64 -4.49
N PRO A 302 -0.34 -10.66 -4.79
CA PRO A 302 -1.04 -11.89 -5.18
C PRO A 302 -0.56 -12.41 -6.54
N TYR A 303 -0.67 -13.72 -6.74
CA TYR A 303 -0.54 -14.30 -8.07
C TYR A 303 -1.83 -14.09 -8.87
N THR A 304 -1.68 -13.93 -10.17
CA THR A 304 -2.77 -14.09 -11.15
C THR A 304 -3.01 -15.57 -11.42
N GLU A 305 -4.19 -15.92 -11.93
CA GLU A 305 -4.51 -17.29 -12.39
C GLU A 305 -3.52 -17.79 -13.45
N ASN A 306 -2.92 -16.89 -14.23
CA ASN A 306 -1.88 -17.19 -15.22
C ASN A 306 -0.47 -17.35 -14.62
N GLY A 307 -0.33 -17.36 -13.30
CA GLY A 307 0.94 -17.60 -12.61
C GLY A 307 1.91 -16.43 -12.58
N LYS A 308 1.54 -15.26 -13.11
CA LYS A 308 2.32 -14.02 -12.93
C LYS A 308 2.00 -13.37 -11.59
N SER A 309 2.98 -12.72 -10.98
CA SER A 309 2.79 -11.99 -9.73
C SER A 309 2.29 -10.57 -10.01
N HIS A 310 1.37 -10.09 -9.18
CA HIS A 310 0.76 -8.78 -9.31
C HIS A 310 1.09 -7.93 -8.09
N ASP A 311 1.63 -6.71 -8.29
CA ASP A 311 1.73 -5.71 -7.22
C ASP A 311 0.43 -4.87 -7.16
N PRO A 312 -0.43 -5.07 -6.15
CA PRO A 312 -1.69 -4.38 -5.99
C PRO A 312 -1.55 -3.00 -5.33
N TYR A 313 -0.37 -2.65 -4.80
CA TYR A 313 -0.18 -1.45 -4.00
C TYR A 313 0.92 -0.53 -4.54
N ALA A 314 0.49 0.35 -5.44
CA ALA A 314 0.96 1.71 -5.45
C ALA A 314 0.37 2.47 -4.24
N TRP A 315 1.10 2.46 -3.13
CA TRP A 315 1.00 3.32 -1.93
C TRP A 315 -0.29 3.26 -1.05
N ARG A 316 -0.10 2.88 0.22
CA ARG A 316 -0.92 3.23 1.40
C ARG A 316 0.04 3.19 2.62
N LYS A 317 0.29 4.26 3.38
CA LYS A 317 -0.61 4.88 4.39
C LYS A 317 0.11 6.10 5.04
N ILE A 318 -0.39 7.32 4.83
CA ILE A 318 -0.13 8.51 5.67
C ILE A 318 -1.48 9.13 6.01
N SER A 319 -1.80 9.16 7.30
CA SER A 319 -2.72 10.10 7.99
C SER A 319 -3.31 9.40 9.22
N ASN A 320 -2.50 9.29 10.27
CA ASN A 320 -3.00 9.39 11.64
C ASN A 320 -2.56 10.76 12.15
N ASP A 321 -3.06 11.83 11.52
CA ASP A 321 -3.03 13.15 12.11
C ASP A 321 -4.27 13.94 11.70
N THR A 322 -5.24 13.97 12.59
CA THR A 322 -6.28 15.01 12.62
C THR A 322 -6.44 15.46 14.07
N ASN A 323 -5.45 16.21 14.56
CA ASN A 323 -5.72 17.28 15.51
C ASN A 323 -6.17 18.51 14.70
N LEU A 324 -7.46 18.57 14.36
CA LEU A 324 -8.08 19.84 13.96
C LEU A 324 -8.47 20.59 15.25
N PRO A 325 -8.16 21.89 15.36
CA PRO A 325 -8.61 22.69 16.50
C PRO A 325 -10.14 22.74 16.50
N ARG A 326 -10.74 22.44 17.67
CA ARG A 326 -12.15 22.69 17.92
C ARG A 326 -12.39 24.20 17.77
N SER A 327 -13.08 24.60 16.71
CA SER A 327 -13.70 25.92 16.68
C SER A 327 -14.69 26.02 17.84
N ALA A 328 -14.54 27.06 18.66
CA ALA A 328 -15.37 27.40 19.80
C ALA A 328 -16.87 27.47 19.42
N PRO A 329 -17.78 27.24 20.39
CA PRO A 329 -19.21 27.42 20.15
C PRO A 329 -19.48 28.89 19.80
N ARG A 330 -20.15 29.12 18.67
CA ARG A 330 -20.84 30.39 18.47
C ARG A 330 -22.13 30.35 19.28
N GLN A 331 -22.35 31.45 20.01
CA GLN A 331 -23.49 31.73 20.86
C GLN A 331 -24.82 31.60 20.12
#